data_AF-A0A833FYV0-F1
#
_entry.id   AF-A0A833FYV0-F1
#
_cell.length_a   1.000
_cell.length_b   1.000
_cell.length_c   1.000
_cell.angle_alpha   90.00
_cell.angle_beta   90.00
_cell.angle_gamma   90.00
#
_symmetry.space_group_name_H-M   'P 1'
#
loop_
_entity.id
_entity.type
_entity.pdbx_description
1 polymer ?
#
loop_
_entity_poly.entity_id
_entity_poly.type
_entity_poly.pdbx_seq_one_letter_code
_entity_poly.pdbx_strand_id
1 'polypeptide(L)'
;MTLSRRNLLALLHKLEMPGSARTLMTDYDCPEGWSLVVRSEPDDEHYGARAEPPGPLHPMSEIFVRLAASDEDGDAGIDSD
;
A
#
# COMPACT_ATOMS: atom_id res chain seq x y z
N MET A 1 10.21 -0.14 5.37
CA MET A 1 8.94 -0.65 5.94
C MET A 1 8.05 -1.12 4.80
N THR A 2 7.33 -2.24 4.94
CA THR A 2 6.41 -2.75 3.91
C THR A 2 4.96 -2.56 4.35
N LEU A 3 4.10 -2.21 3.41
CA LEU A 3 2.65 -2.08 3.59
C LEU A 3 1.94 -2.67 2.38
N SER A 4 0.77 -3.28 2.61
CA SER A 4 -0.16 -3.57 1.51
C SER A 4 -0.57 -2.28 0.81
N ARG A 5 -0.92 -2.38 -0.47
CA ARG A 5 -1.44 -1.26 -1.26
C ARG A 5 -2.62 -0.57 -0.54
N ARG A 6 -3.55 -1.34 0.03
CA ARG A 6 -4.67 -0.81 0.83
C ARG A 6 -4.21 -0.05 2.07
N ASN A 7 -3.28 -0.61 2.84
CA ASN A 7 -2.80 0.02 4.07
C ASN A 7 -2.01 1.30 3.79
N LEU A 8 -1.24 1.34 2.70
CA LEU A 8 -0.54 2.54 2.27
C LEU A 8 -1.52 3.66 1.93
N LEU A 9 -2.56 3.37 1.16
CA LEU A 9 -3.61 4.36 0.84
C LEU A 9 -4.32 4.88 2.09
N ALA A 10 -4.64 3.98 3.03
CA ALA A 10 -5.25 4.37 4.30
C ALA A 10 -4.33 5.26 5.14
N LEU A 11 -3.02 4.98 5.16
CA LEU A 11 -2.03 5.81 5.84
C LEU A 11 -1.95 7.21 5.22
N LEU A 12 -1.80 7.29 3.90
CA LEU A 12 -1.73 8.55 3.17
C LEU A 12 -2.97 9.41 3.41
N HIS A 13 -4.15 8.81 3.30
CA HIS A 13 -5.40 9.51 3.56
C HIS A 13 -5.47 10.05 5.00
N LYS A 14 -5.07 9.24 5.99
CA LYS A 14 -5.02 9.70 7.38
C LYS A 14 -4.08 10.89 7.56
N LEU A 15 -2.92 10.92 6.90
CA LEU A 15 -1.99 12.05 6.98
C LEU A 15 -2.58 13.36 6.41
N GLU A 16 -3.49 13.25 5.43
CA GLU A 16 -4.20 14.38 4.84
C GLU A 16 -5.32 14.92 5.74
N MET A 17 -5.87 14.10 6.65
CA MET A 17 -6.97 14.52 7.52
C MET A 17 -6.54 15.67 8.47
N PRO A 18 -7.43 16.66 8.70
CA PRO A 18 -7.18 17.71 9.68
C PRO A 18 -6.95 17.14 11.09
N GLY A 19 -5.94 17.65 11.78
CA GLY A 19 -5.59 17.21 13.14
C GLY A 19 -4.76 15.93 13.22
N SER A 20 -4.44 15.30 12.08
CA SER A 20 -3.55 14.13 12.08
C SER A 20 -2.12 14.49 12.42
N ALA A 21 -1.50 13.68 13.27
CA ALA A 21 -0.07 13.72 13.50
C ALA A 21 0.66 13.25 12.23
N ARG A 22 1.60 14.06 11.75
CA ARG A 22 2.42 13.79 10.55
C ARG A 22 3.87 13.42 10.88
N THR A 23 4.13 13.23 12.16
CA THR A 23 5.46 12.87 12.66
C THR A 23 5.52 11.36 12.83
N LEU A 24 6.56 10.76 12.25
CA LEU A 24 6.89 9.36 12.48
C LEU A 24 7.83 9.32 13.68
N MET A 25 7.39 8.66 14.75
CA MET A 25 8.26 8.39 15.88
C MET A 25 9.01 7.09 15.61
N THR A 26 10.31 7.12 15.88
CA THR A 26 11.22 5.99 15.80
C THR A 26 11.84 5.83 17.18
N ASP A 27 11.97 4.59 17.64
CA ASP A 27 12.62 4.27 18.91
C ASP A 27 14.15 4.46 18.85
N TYR A 28 14.68 4.75 17.66
CA TYR A 28 16.09 5.01 17.42
C TYR A 28 16.35 6.50 17.25
N ASP A 29 17.47 6.98 17.80
CA ASP A 29 18.04 8.28 17.44
C ASP A 29 18.38 8.26 15.95
N CYS A 30 17.49 8.80 15.13
CA CYS A 30 17.74 8.99 13.71
C CYS A 30 18.49 10.31 13.53
N PRO A 31 19.71 10.28 12.96
CA PRO A 31 20.40 11.48 12.51
C PRO A 31 19.52 12.34 11.60
N GLU A 32 19.76 13.65 11.58
CA GLU A 32 19.12 14.54 10.59
C GLU A 32 19.34 14.02 9.16
N GLY A 33 18.30 14.13 8.33
CA GLY A 33 18.36 13.76 6.91
C GLY A 33 17.95 12.32 6.56
N TRP A 34 17.41 11.56 7.51
CA TRP A 34 16.91 10.22 7.23
C TRP A 34 15.62 10.24 6.39
N SER A 35 15.53 9.33 5.44
CA SER A 35 14.35 9.13 4.60
C SER A 35 13.65 7.83 4.98
N LEU A 36 12.35 7.90 5.31
CA LEU A 36 11.54 6.69 5.43
C LEU A 36 11.20 6.18 4.04
N VAL A 37 11.66 4.97 3.73
CA VAL A 37 11.22 4.25 2.53
C VAL A 37 10.11 3.27 2.90
N VAL A 38 8.93 3.52 2.33
CA VAL A 38 7.79 2.61 2.40
C VAL A 38 7.69 1.87 1.07
N ARG A 39 7.75 0.54 1.13
CA ARG A 39 7.51 -0.33 -0.02
C ARG A 39 6.05 -0.77 0.02
N SER A 40 5.36 -0.62 -1.11
CA SER A 40 4.03 -1.19 -1.30
C SER A 40 4.14 -2.60 -1.84
N GLU A 41 3.36 -3.52 -1.29
CA GLU A 41 3.22 -4.90 -1.77
C GLU A 41 1.76 -5.16 -2.21
N PRO A 42 1.53 -6.14 -3.10
CA PRO A 42 0.19 -6.61 -3.47
C PRO A 42 -0.63 -7.01 -2.24
N ASP A 43 -1.94 -6.80 -2.31
CA ASP A 43 -2.84 -7.14 -1.20
C ASP A 43 -2.84 -8.65 -0.90
N ASP A 44 -2.67 -9.50 -1.92
CA ASP A 44 -2.67 -10.96 -1.76
C ASP A 44 -1.51 -11.45 -0.89
N GLU A 45 -0.36 -10.78 -0.92
CA GLU A 45 0.78 -11.10 -0.04
C GLU A 45 0.45 -10.88 1.45
N HIS A 46 -0.49 -9.99 1.76
CA HIS A 46 -0.87 -9.64 3.13
C HIS A 46 -2.17 -10.27 3.61
N TYR A 47 -3.11 -10.51 2.70
CA TYR A 47 -4.47 -10.95 3.00
C TYR A 47 -4.87 -12.27 2.34
N GLY A 48 -4.15 -12.76 1.33
CA GLY A 48 -4.55 -13.94 0.55
C GLY A 48 -4.64 -15.24 1.37
N ALA A 49 -3.88 -15.32 2.47
CA ALA A 49 -3.93 -16.46 3.40
C ALA A 49 -4.91 -16.28 4.57
N ARG A 50 -5.59 -15.13 4.69
CA ARG A 50 -6.52 -14.88 5.80
C ARG A 50 -7.87 -15.53 5.55
N ALA A 51 -8.49 -16.01 6.62
CA ALA A 51 -9.85 -16.57 6.56
C ALA A 51 -10.90 -15.48 6.24
N GLU A 52 -10.64 -14.23 6.64
CA GLU A 52 -11.49 -13.09 6.38
C GLU A 52 -10.80 -12.10 5.43
N PRO A 53 -11.55 -11.54 4.46
CA PRO A 53 -11.00 -10.55 3.54
C PRO A 53 -10.67 -9.23 4.25
N PRO A 54 -9.84 -8.37 3.64
CA PRO A 54 -9.63 -7.04 4.18
C PRO A 54 -10.95 -6.25 4.24
N GLY A 55 -11.02 -5.32 5.20
CA GLY A 55 -12.16 -4.42 5.33
C GLY A 55 -12.35 -3.53 4.08
N PRO A 56 -13.56 -2.97 3.90
CA PRO A 56 -13.88 -2.16 2.73
C PRO A 56 -13.06 -0.87 2.72
N LEU A 57 -12.52 -0.52 1.55
CA LEU A 57 -12.00 0.83 1.30
C LEU A 57 -13.11 1.77 0.81
N HIS A 58 -12.80 3.07 0.81
CA HIS A 58 -13.61 4.06 0.10
C HIS A 58 -13.75 3.65 -1.39
N PRO A 59 -14.92 3.81 -2.03
CA PRO A 59 -15.16 3.33 -3.40
C PRO A 59 -14.13 3.76 -4.43
N MET A 60 -13.65 5.00 -4.36
CA MET A 60 -12.61 5.51 -5.27
C MET A 60 -11.28 4.78 -5.10
N SER A 61 -10.93 4.42 -3.87
CA SER A 61 -9.70 3.68 -3.56
C SER A 61 -9.83 2.20 -3.95
N GLU A 62 -11.03 1.61 -3.81
CA GLU A 62 -11.29 0.25 -4.33
C GLU A 62 -11.11 0.17 -5.85
N ILE A 63 -11.62 1.16 -6.61
CA ILE A 63 -11.44 1.20 -8.07
C ILE A 63 -9.96 1.26 -8.42
N PHE A 64 -9.20 2.14 -7.77
CA PHE A 64 -7.76 2.28 -8.00
C PHE A 64 -6.99 0.98 -7.73
N VAL A 65 -7.26 0.31 -6.60
CA VAL A 65 -6.59 -0.94 -6.23
C VAL A 65 -6.91 -2.05 -7.23
N ARG A 66 -8.17 -2.15 -7.67
CA ARG A 66 -8.61 -3.17 -8.65
C ARG A 66 -7.98 -2.97 -10.02
N LEU A 67 -7.95 -1.73 -10.52
CA LEU A 67 -7.31 -1.42 -11.81
C LEU A 67 -5.82 -1.73 -11.77
N ALA A 68 -5.14 -1.35 -10.69
CA ALA A 68 -3.72 -1.63 -10.51
C ALA A 68 -3.38 -3.12 -10.35
N ALA A 69 -4.35 -3.96 -9.96
CA ALA A 69 -4.15 -5.42 -9.95
C ALA A 69 -4.30 -6.02 -11.36
N SER A 70 -5.22 -5.50 -12.17
CA SER A 70 -5.44 -5.98 -13.54
C SER A 70 -4.27 -5.69 -14.50
N ASP A 71 -3.47 -4.65 -14.24
CA ASP A 71 -2.29 -4.32 -15.05
C ASP A 71 -1.10 -5.27 -14.80
N GLU A 72 -1.07 -5.98 -13.67
CA GLU A 72 0.01 -6.90 -13.28
C GLU A 72 -0.16 -8.31 -13.88
N ASP A 73 -1.38 -8.69 -14.28
CA ASP A 73 -1.69 -9.97 -14.95
C ASP A 73 -1.49 -9.92 -16.49
N GLY A 74 -0.97 -8.81 -17.03
CA GLY A 74 -0.88 -8.53 -18.46
C GLY A 74 0.40 -9.01 -19.19
N ASP A 75 1.37 -9.61 -18.50
CA ASP A 75 2.59 -10.14 -19.14
C ASP A 75 2.40 -11.61 -19.58
N ALA A 76 1.44 -11.83 -20.47
CA ALA A 76 1.38 -13.07 -21.23
C ALA A 76 2.47 -13.01 -22.30
N GLY A 77 3.50 -13.84 -22.11
CA GLY A 77 4.71 -13.91 -22.92
C GLY A 77 4.47 -13.76 -24.43
N ILE A 78 5.21 -12.83 -25.02
CA ILE A 78 5.36 -12.74 -26.46
C ILE A 78 6.41 -13.80 -26.84
N ASP A 79 5.97 -15.04 -27.03
CA ASP A 79 6.73 -16.01 -27.81
C ASP A 79 6.85 -15.45 -29.24
N SER A 80 8.06 -15.04 -29.60
CA SER A 80 8.42 -14.69 -30.97
C SER A 80 9.12 -15.89 -31.60
N ASP A 81 8.44 -16.48 -32.59
CA ASP A 81 8.91 -17.49 -33.55
C ASP A 81 10.28 -17.15 -34.18
#